data_AF-A0A520RG29-F1
#
_entry.id   AF-A0A520RG29-F1
#
_cell.length_a   1.000
_cell.length_b   1.000
_cell.length_c   1.000
_cell.angle_alpha   90.00
_cell.angle_beta   90.00
_cell.angle_gamma   90.00
#
_symmetry.space_group_name_H-M   'P 1'
#
loop_
_entity.id
_entity.type
_entity.pdbx_description
1 polymer ?
#
loop_
_entity_poly.entity_id
_entity_poly.type
_entity_poly.pdbx_seq_one_letter_code
_entity_poly.pdbx_strand_id
1 'polypeptide(L)'
;MAKETCNFYLTVSVGISVLRRIQYLSFFSVLLMLLSGKALGQDMQSAEDSKLLFGLDKVSDIHLRVSADEWAKLQPPIGLAMDIEAAFGGLIKDAVMGKHFRSEKSTRPGLAGYLGVDHQYGKADVHIAEETVQDVGLRYKGNGTFLEYVEGDFTKRLSFKIDFNEYEEDFSFRGLGKINLNNNTSDPSLLRESLSYALFREAGIPCSRVGYAMVSLTVPGLFDRQPHGLYTLVEQVDKRFLKDRYGSSKGLLMKPSTFGSFRYLGEDWAEYEIGFVPKTSATEAQKKHVIEFAKLIHKDGDQAFEERLETYLDVDQFLRFLAVNALLSNLDSFLGGTQNHYIYLEPDSNKFQFLPWDMDHSFGAFPLQGTPDSRRDLSIDHPAGMEHTLIERVLSIQHHKETYHAHLDTYLETIFGEEKMLGQIQSAAAFVRPLVGINGPKALDLFDAVLAEEPVWYEPHPLKYFVTERRESVRRQLDGISAGSVLEEGSQDWRAIIPWLLGGLVVFLLNLSAWLWGVVAGFRVSMLWGGLNLFFYPLAPVIYGFVIQKTLGRRSALWAIFCFTCLVGFIIMIIAQESS
;
A
#
# COMPACT_ATOMS: atom_id res chain seq x y z
N MET A 1 -30.52 -72.54 47.15
CA MET A 1 -31.48 -71.56 46.61
C MET A 1 -31.12 -70.09 46.84
N ALA A 2 -30.42 -69.67 47.91
CA ALA A 2 -30.11 -68.24 48.11
C ALA A 2 -28.88 -67.69 47.34
N LYS A 3 -27.98 -68.55 46.85
CA LYS A 3 -26.76 -68.15 46.11
C LYS A 3 -26.99 -67.93 44.61
N GLU A 4 -27.96 -68.63 44.01
CA GLU A 4 -28.23 -68.53 42.57
C GLU A 4 -29.09 -67.30 42.21
N THR A 5 -29.99 -66.88 43.09
CA THR A 5 -30.76 -65.64 42.92
C THR A 5 -29.89 -64.39 43.01
N CYS A 6 -28.86 -64.38 43.85
CA CYS A 6 -27.98 -63.21 44.01
C CYS A 6 -27.11 -62.96 42.76
N ASN A 7 -26.63 -64.02 42.10
CA ASN A 7 -25.86 -63.87 40.86
C ASN A 7 -26.73 -63.38 39.69
N PHE A 8 -27.99 -63.82 39.57
CA PHE A 8 -28.87 -63.37 38.49
C PHE A 8 -29.20 -61.86 38.58
N TYR A 9 -29.46 -61.35 39.79
CA TYR A 9 -29.69 -59.91 40.00
C TYR A 9 -28.43 -59.06 39.75
N LEU A 10 -27.24 -59.57 40.07
CA LEU A 10 -25.98 -58.87 39.81
C LEU A 10 -25.69 -58.78 38.30
N THR A 11 -25.88 -59.88 37.56
CA THR A 11 -25.64 -59.91 36.10
C THR A 11 -26.64 -59.04 35.33
N VAL A 12 -27.92 -59.02 35.73
CA VAL A 12 -28.94 -58.15 35.12
C VAL A 12 -28.69 -56.68 35.46
N SER A 13 -28.30 -56.35 36.69
CA SER A 13 -27.95 -54.98 37.10
C SER A 13 -26.73 -54.42 36.35
N VAL A 14 -25.68 -55.24 36.18
CA VAL A 14 -24.49 -54.87 35.40
C VAL A 14 -24.84 -54.75 33.92
N GLY A 15 -25.67 -55.64 33.36
CA GLY A 15 -26.14 -55.55 31.97
C GLY A 15 -26.94 -54.26 31.69
N ILE A 16 -27.84 -53.87 32.59
CA ILE A 16 -28.62 -52.62 32.48
C ILE A 16 -27.74 -51.39 32.63
N SER A 17 -26.73 -51.43 33.51
CA SER A 17 -25.73 -50.36 33.68
C SER A 17 -24.87 -50.16 32.42
N VAL A 18 -24.42 -51.25 31.80
CA VAL A 18 -23.64 -51.22 30.55
C VAL A 18 -24.49 -50.73 29.38
N LEU A 19 -25.73 -51.21 29.23
CA LEU A 19 -26.67 -50.75 28.21
C LEU A 19 -27.00 -49.25 28.34
N ARG A 20 -27.20 -48.75 29.58
CA ARG A 20 -27.37 -47.32 29.84
C ARG A 20 -26.13 -46.52 29.45
N ARG A 21 -24.92 -46.98 29.81
CA ARG A 21 -23.67 -46.30 29.44
C ARG A 21 -23.45 -46.24 27.92
N ILE A 22 -23.79 -47.31 27.19
CA ILE A 22 -23.72 -47.33 25.73
C ILE A 22 -24.75 -46.35 25.14
N GLN A 23 -25.98 -46.32 25.65
CA GLN A 23 -26.98 -45.32 25.23
C GLN A 23 -26.53 -43.88 25.50
N TYR A 24 -25.93 -43.59 26.65
CA TYR A 24 -25.40 -42.25 26.95
C TYR A 24 -24.25 -41.87 26.01
N LEU A 25 -23.32 -42.79 25.72
CA LEU A 25 -22.22 -42.56 24.77
C LEU A 25 -22.73 -42.32 23.34
N SER A 26 -23.71 -43.11 22.87
CA SER A 26 -24.34 -42.90 21.56
C SER A 26 -25.10 -41.58 21.50
N PHE A 27 -25.82 -41.21 22.55
CA PHE A 27 -26.55 -39.94 22.62
C PHE A 27 -25.59 -38.74 22.64
N PHE A 28 -24.48 -38.84 23.36
CA PHE A 28 -23.44 -37.79 23.40
C PHE A 28 -22.75 -37.65 22.05
N SER A 29 -22.49 -38.77 21.35
CA SER A 29 -21.88 -38.78 20.01
C SER A 29 -22.78 -38.13 18.97
N VAL A 30 -24.08 -38.43 18.99
CA VAL A 30 -25.08 -37.84 18.09
C VAL A 30 -25.28 -36.35 18.41
N LEU A 31 -25.30 -35.98 19.70
CA LEU A 31 -25.37 -34.57 20.09
C LEU A 31 -24.13 -33.79 19.66
N LEU A 32 -22.93 -34.38 19.77
CA LEU A 32 -21.68 -33.78 19.31
C LEU A 32 -21.68 -33.60 17.77
N MET A 33 -22.17 -34.59 17.03
CA MET A 33 -22.33 -34.52 15.56
C MET A 33 -23.37 -33.48 15.13
N LEU A 34 -24.47 -33.33 15.87
CA LEU A 34 -25.50 -32.31 15.60
C LEU A 34 -25.00 -30.90 15.94
N LEU A 35 -24.22 -30.74 17.01
CA LEU A 35 -23.61 -29.46 17.40
C LEU A 35 -22.49 -29.06 16.43
N SER A 36 -21.63 -30.01 16.03
CA SER A 36 -20.61 -29.75 15.01
C SER A 36 -21.24 -29.47 13.64
N GLY A 37 -22.29 -30.21 13.26
CA GLY A 37 -23.03 -29.95 12.02
C GLY A 37 -23.71 -28.58 11.97
N LYS A 38 -24.26 -28.10 13.11
CA LYS A 38 -24.81 -26.74 13.22
C LYS A 38 -23.73 -25.67 13.16
N ALA A 39 -22.61 -25.87 13.85
CA ALA A 39 -21.48 -24.94 13.82
C ALA A 39 -20.86 -24.85 12.41
N LEU A 40 -20.68 -26.00 11.74
CA LEU A 40 -20.26 -26.07 10.34
C LEU A 40 -21.25 -25.36 9.40
N GLY A 41 -22.55 -25.57 9.59
CA GLY A 41 -23.59 -24.89 8.80
C GLY A 41 -23.62 -23.37 9.01
N GLN A 42 -23.42 -22.89 10.23
CA GLN A 42 -23.33 -21.45 10.53
C GLN A 42 -22.04 -20.82 9.97
N ASP A 43 -20.90 -21.50 10.11
CA ASP A 43 -19.62 -21.06 9.53
C ASP A 43 -19.72 -20.96 8.00
N MET A 44 -20.30 -21.97 7.33
CA MET A 44 -20.52 -21.97 5.88
C MET A 44 -21.47 -20.86 5.42
N GLN A 45 -22.60 -20.66 6.12
CA GLN A 45 -23.53 -19.58 5.80
C GLN A 45 -22.86 -18.21 5.95
N SER A 46 -22.09 -18.00 7.04
CA SER A 46 -21.36 -16.75 7.25
C SER A 46 -20.32 -16.47 6.17
N ALA A 47 -19.64 -17.53 5.69
CA ALA A 47 -18.66 -17.43 4.61
C ALA A 47 -19.33 -17.06 3.27
N GLU A 48 -20.51 -17.61 2.98
CA GLU A 48 -21.30 -17.24 1.80
C GLU A 48 -21.84 -15.80 1.90
N ASP A 49 -22.36 -15.40 3.05
CA ASP A 49 -22.91 -14.06 3.25
C ASP A 49 -21.84 -12.97 3.12
N SER A 50 -20.59 -13.28 3.50
CA SER A 50 -19.44 -12.38 3.33
C SER A 50 -19.10 -12.14 1.86
N LYS A 51 -19.33 -13.12 0.98
CA LYS A 51 -19.08 -13.00 -0.47
C LYS A 51 -19.99 -11.97 -1.12
N LEU A 52 -21.11 -11.61 -0.49
CA LEU A 52 -22.00 -10.57 -0.99
C LEU A 52 -21.37 -9.18 -0.97
N LEU A 53 -20.36 -8.95 -0.12
CA LEU A 53 -19.66 -7.66 0.00
C LEU A 53 -18.52 -7.48 -1.01
N PHE A 54 -18.02 -8.57 -1.59
CA PHE A 54 -16.79 -8.56 -2.37
C PHE A 54 -17.01 -9.05 -3.81
N GLY A 55 -16.37 -8.38 -4.74
CA GLY A 55 -16.43 -8.62 -6.19
C GLY A 55 -16.06 -7.35 -6.94
N LEU A 56 -15.51 -7.50 -8.15
CA LEU A 56 -15.16 -6.38 -9.02
C LEU A 56 -16.40 -5.65 -9.57
N ASP A 57 -17.59 -6.24 -9.39
CA ASP A 57 -18.91 -5.78 -9.81
C ASP A 57 -19.84 -5.54 -8.61
N LYS A 58 -19.27 -5.38 -7.40
CA LYS A 58 -20.02 -5.18 -6.16
C LYS A 58 -19.76 -3.80 -5.58
N VAL A 59 -20.84 -3.08 -5.31
CA VAL A 59 -20.82 -1.85 -4.52
C VAL A 59 -21.79 -1.99 -3.36
N SER A 60 -21.33 -1.66 -2.15
CA SER A 60 -22.15 -1.62 -0.94
C SER A 60 -22.44 -0.18 -0.54
N ASP A 61 -23.69 0.15 -0.24
CA ASP A 61 -24.01 1.40 0.45
C ASP A 61 -23.68 1.24 1.94
N ILE A 62 -22.74 2.07 2.41
CA ILE A 62 -22.31 2.09 3.81
C ILE A 62 -22.64 3.46 4.40
N HIS A 63 -23.53 3.47 5.39
CA HIS A 63 -23.81 4.65 6.18
C HIS A 63 -23.21 4.52 7.58
N LEU A 64 -22.35 5.47 7.93
CA LEU A 64 -21.71 5.56 9.23
C LEU A 64 -22.43 6.63 10.06
N ARG A 65 -22.85 6.28 11.27
CA ARG A 65 -23.42 7.22 12.24
C ARG A 65 -22.57 7.21 13.50
N VAL A 66 -22.02 8.35 13.85
CA VAL A 66 -21.09 8.52 14.97
C VAL A 66 -21.58 9.67 15.83
N SER A 67 -21.58 9.55 17.16
CA SER A 67 -21.90 10.71 18.01
C SER A 67 -20.80 11.75 17.94
N ALA A 68 -21.07 13.01 18.30
CA ALA A 68 -20.05 14.06 18.29
C ALA A 68 -18.88 13.75 19.24
N ASP A 69 -19.17 13.17 20.41
CA ASP A 69 -18.15 12.80 21.40
C ASP A 69 -17.28 11.64 20.90
N GLU A 70 -17.87 10.63 20.25
CA GLU A 70 -17.11 9.53 19.66
C GLU A 70 -16.31 9.99 18.44
N TRP A 71 -16.86 10.86 17.60
CA TRP A 71 -16.16 11.46 16.46
C TRP A 71 -14.93 12.27 16.88
N ALA A 72 -15.02 12.98 18.00
CA ALA A 72 -13.89 13.72 18.57
C ALA A 72 -12.71 12.80 18.93
N LYS A 73 -12.97 11.55 19.34
CA LYS A 73 -11.90 10.58 19.64
C LYS A 73 -11.10 10.19 18.40
N LEU A 74 -11.74 10.16 17.23
CA LEU A 74 -11.07 9.80 15.97
C LEU A 74 -10.07 10.88 15.51
N GLN A 75 -10.24 12.12 15.96
CA GLN A 75 -9.41 13.22 15.48
C GLN A 75 -7.98 13.10 16.05
N PRO A 76 -6.96 13.47 15.27
CA PRO A 76 -5.59 13.57 15.79
C PRO A 76 -5.49 14.66 16.88
N PRO A 77 -4.36 14.75 17.61
CA PRO A 77 -4.13 15.80 18.60
C PRO A 77 -4.42 17.20 18.04
N ILE A 78 -5.11 18.04 18.83
CA ILE A 78 -5.47 19.41 18.44
C ILE A 78 -4.21 20.21 18.09
N GLY A 79 -4.26 20.96 16.99
CA GLY A 79 -3.12 21.75 16.53
C GLY A 79 -1.95 20.91 15.98
N LEU A 80 -2.22 19.68 15.54
CA LEU A 80 -1.26 18.85 14.84
C LEU A 80 -0.65 19.63 13.65
N ALA A 81 0.62 19.98 13.75
CA ALA A 81 1.37 20.49 12.62
C ALA A 81 1.54 19.33 11.61
N MET A 82 0.83 19.40 10.48
CA MET A 82 1.00 18.49 9.33
C MET A 82 2.34 18.75 8.61
N ASP A 83 3.44 18.74 9.37
CA ASP A 83 4.80 18.98 8.90
C ASP A 83 5.36 17.70 8.29
N ILE A 84 4.97 17.47 7.03
CA ILE A 84 5.33 16.29 6.25
C ILE A 84 6.85 16.25 6.03
N GLU A 85 7.50 17.39 5.80
CA GLU A 85 8.95 17.47 5.59
C GLU A 85 9.71 17.01 6.84
N ALA A 86 9.35 17.51 8.01
CA ALA A 86 9.97 17.06 9.26
C ALA A 86 9.69 15.57 9.55
N ALA A 87 8.50 15.07 9.21
CA ALA A 87 8.17 13.66 9.37
C ALA A 87 9.05 12.76 8.49
N PHE A 88 9.23 13.11 7.21
CA PHE A 88 10.15 12.41 6.30
C PHE A 88 11.62 12.54 6.76
N GLY A 89 12.04 13.72 7.20
CA GLY A 89 13.39 13.92 7.74
C GLY A 89 13.67 13.03 8.96
N GLY A 90 12.69 12.88 9.86
CA GLY A 90 12.77 11.96 10.99
C GLY A 90 12.87 10.50 10.54
N LEU A 91 12.04 10.09 9.58
CA LEU A 91 12.06 8.74 9.01
C LEU A 91 13.42 8.39 8.41
N ILE A 92 13.97 9.26 7.56
CA ILE A 92 15.27 9.07 6.92
C ILE A 92 16.37 8.98 7.97
N LYS A 93 16.33 9.85 8.99
CA LYS A 93 17.31 9.83 10.08
C LYS A 93 17.29 8.49 10.82
N ASP A 94 16.11 7.98 11.18
CA ASP A 94 15.97 6.71 11.88
C ASP A 94 16.40 5.53 10.99
N ALA A 95 16.12 5.56 9.69
CA ALA A 95 16.61 4.58 8.73
C ALA A 95 18.15 4.55 8.68
N VAL A 96 18.81 5.71 8.52
CA VAL A 96 20.27 5.83 8.46
C VAL A 96 20.94 5.38 9.77
N MET A 97 20.31 5.64 10.91
CA MET A 97 20.81 5.16 12.21
C MET A 97 20.53 3.68 12.47
N GLY A 98 19.89 2.97 11.54
CA GLY A 98 19.52 1.57 11.70
C GLY A 98 18.47 1.34 12.78
N LYS A 99 17.63 2.33 13.10
CA LYS A 99 16.51 2.17 14.03
C LYS A 99 15.33 1.44 13.36
N HIS A 100 14.24 1.27 14.12
CA HIS A 100 12.96 0.78 13.60
C HIS A 100 12.25 1.86 12.79
N PHE A 101 11.35 1.45 11.90
CA PHE A 101 10.45 2.38 11.20
C PHE A 101 9.31 2.85 12.12
N ARG A 102 9.67 3.36 13.30
CA ARG A 102 8.75 3.82 14.34
C ARG A 102 9.35 5.01 15.09
N SER A 103 8.64 6.12 15.05
CA SER A 103 8.99 7.32 15.81
C SER A 103 8.74 7.13 17.31
N GLU A 104 9.54 7.77 18.14
CA GLU A 104 9.32 7.85 19.60
C GLU A 104 8.03 8.60 19.97
N LYS A 105 7.45 9.36 19.03
CA LYS A 105 6.20 10.11 19.22
C LYS A 105 4.94 9.23 19.15
N SER A 106 5.08 7.96 18.76
CA SER A 106 3.95 7.11 18.41
C SER A 106 4.20 5.66 18.81
N THR A 107 3.12 4.97 19.16
CA THR A 107 3.17 3.54 19.50
C THR A 107 3.19 2.65 18.25
N ARG A 108 2.77 3.18 17.10
CA ARG A 108 2.71 2.46 15.81
C ARG A 108 3.87 2.82 14.89
N PRO A 109 4.31 1.88 14.04
CA PRO A 109 5.22 2.20 12.95
C PRO A 109 4.50 2.92 11.80
N GLY A 110 5.30 3.56 10.94
CA GLY A 110 4.85 4.26 9.74
C GLY A 110 4.93 5.79 9.83
N LEU A 111 4.81 6.44 8.66
CA LEU A 111 4.99 7.89 8.50
C LEU A 111 4.04 8.73 9.36
N ALA A 112 2.79 8.33 9.54
CA ALA A 112 1.86 9.06 10.41
C ALA A 112 2.33 9.09 11.87
N GLY A 113 3.06 8.06 12.32
CA GLY A 113 3.66 8.05 13.65
C GLY A 113 4.73 9.13 13.85
N TYR A 114 5.44 9.53 12.79
CA TYR A 114 6.42 10.63 12.84
C TYR A 114 5.77 12.02 12.99
N LEU A 115 4.50 12.13 12.61
CA LEU A 115 3.64 13.28 12.93
C LEU A 115 3.12 13.23 14.38
N GLY A 116 3.28 12.10 15.08
CA GLY A 116 2.70 11.90 16.42
C GLY A 116 1.24 11.45 16.40
N VAL A 117 0.81 10.80 15.31
CA VAL A 117 -0.57 10.34 15.13
C VAL A 117 -0.72 8.86 15.47
N ASP A 118 -1.42 8.58 16.57
CA ASP A 118 -1.93 7.27 16.92
C ASP A 118 -3.45 7.23 16.68
N HIS A 119 -3.90 6.54 15.63
CA HIS A 119 -5.33 6.46 15.28
C HIS A 119 -6.14 5.76 16.38
N GLN A 120 -7.13 6.46 16.92
CA GLN A 120 -7.99 5.98 18.01
C GLN A 120 -9.36 5.51 17.49
N TYR A 121 -9.94 4.54 18.18
CA TYR A 121 -11.31 4.09 17.93
C TYR A 121 -12.33 4.96 18.67
N GLY A 122 -13.43 5.27 17.99
CA GLY A 122 -14.69 5.70 18.58
C GLY A 122 -15.81 4.73 18.21
N LYS A 123 -16.85 4.69 19.03
CA LYS A 123 -18.07 3.91 18.77
C LYS A 123 -18.90 4.52 17.65
N ALA A 124 -19.38 3.66 16.76
CA ALA A 124 -20.26 4.04 15.67
C ALA A 124 -21.36 2.98 15.46
N ASP A 125 -22.47 3.42 14.87
CA ASP A 125 -23.41 2.51 14.22
C ASP A 125 -23.08 2.50 12.72
N VAL A 126 -23.00 1.30 12.14
CA VAL A 126 -22.79 1.13 10.70
C VAL A 126 -23.99 0.43 10.09
N HIS A 127 -24.52 1.04 9.03
CA HIS A 127 -25.55 0.43 8.19
C HIS A 127 -24.89 0.00 6.87
N ILE A 128 -24.92 -1.30 6.57
CA ILE A 128 -24.34 -1.90 5.38
C ILE A 128 -25.45 -2.64 4.64
N ALA A 129 -25.76 -2.20 3.42
CA ALA A 129 -26.92 -2.67 2.66
C ALA A 129 -28.25 -2.50 3.44
N GLU A 130 -28.84 -3.58 3.96
CA GLU A 130 -30.11 -3.54 4.71
C GLU A 130 -29.93 -3.76 6.22
N GLU A 131 -28.70 -4.02 6.67
CA GLU A 131 -28.40 -4.39 8.06
C GLU A 131 -27.71 -3.25 8.81
N THR A 132 -28.12 -3.02 10.05
CA THR A 132 -27.44 -2.09 10.97
C THR A 132 -26.73 -2.88 12.05
N VAL A 133 -25.43 -2.64 12.19
CA VAL A 133 -24.60 -3.14 13.29
C VAL A 133 -24.28 -1.97 14.20
N GLN A 134 -24.66 -2.09 15.47
CA GLN A 134 -24.45 -1.05 16.48
C GLN A 134 -23.12 -1.24 17.21
N ASP A 135 -22.65 -0.16 17.83
CA ASP A 135 -21.48 -0.19 18.73
C ASP A 135 -20.20 -0.79 18.10
N VAL A 136 -19.96 -0.55 16.81
CA VAL A 136 -18.72 -0.95 16.13
C VAL A 136 -17.59 0.04 16.41
N GLY A 137 -16.35 -0.43 16.36
CA GLY A 137 -15.18 0.43 16.36
C GLY A 137 -14.98 1.10 15.00
N LEU A 138 -14.96 2.43 14.97
CA LEU A 138 -14.57 3.22 13.79
C LEU A 138 -13.30 4.00 14.09
N ARG A 139 -12.32 3.95 13.18
CA ARG A 139 -11.15 4.80 13.23
C ARG A 139 -10.60 5.14 11.86
N TYR A 140 -9.77 6.18 11.79
CA TYR A 140 -8.95 6.41 10.61
C TYR A 140 -7.89 5.32 10.42
N LYS A 141 -7.51 5.12 9.17
CA LYS A 141 -6.38 4.29 8.71
C LYS A 141 -5.48 5.13 7.82
N GLY A 142 -4.23 4.71 7.72
CA GLY A 142 -3.31 5.16 6.68
C GLY A 142 -2.02 5.72 7.25
N ASN A 143 -1.04 5.81 6.36
CA ASN A 143 0.15 6.64 6.51
C ASN A 143 0.06 7.74 5.46
N GLY A 144 0.46 7.46 4.21
CA GLY A 144 0.41 8.41 3.09
C GLY A 144 -0.98 8.96 2.82
N THR A 145 -2.00 8.10 2.71
CA THR A 145 -3.39 8.52 2.46
C THR A 145 -4.02 9.32 3.60
N PHE A 146 -3.45 9.28 4.81
CA PHE A 146 -3.91 10.12 5.93
C PHE A 146 -3.34 11.54 5.86
N LEU A 147 -2.29 11.78 5.06
CA LEU A 147 -1.67 13.11 4.95
C LEU A 147 -2.61 14.17 4.33
N GLU A 148 -3.74 13.74 3.75
CA GLU A 148 -4.80 14.62 3.28
C GLU A 148 -5.68 15.20 4.39
N TYR A 149 -5.50 14.75 5.62
CA TYR A 149 -6.21 15.28 6.77
C TYR A 149 -5.98 16.79 6.88
N VAL A 150 -7.06 17.55 7.05
CA VAL A 150 -7.05 18.97 7.32
C VAL A 150 -7.94 19.21 8.54
N GLU A 151 -7.38 19.83 9.58
CA GLU A 151 -8.11 20.08 10.83
C GLU A 151 -9.37 20.91 10.57
N GLY A 152 -10.51 20.40 11.02
CA GLY A 152 -11.83 21.02 10.84
C GLY A 152 -12.44 20.87 9.44
N ASP A 153 -11.75 20.26 8.48
CA ASP A 153 -12.30 19.96 7.15
C ASP A 153 -12.80 18.51 7.06
N PHE A 154 -14.08 18.33 7.33
CA PHE A 154 -14.75 17.03 7.27
C PHE A 154 -15.10 16.59 5.85
N THR A 155 -14.77 17.39 4.84
CA THR A 155 -14.97 17.02 3.41
C THR A 155 -13.84 16.17 2.86
N LYS A 156 -12.70 16.12 3.57
CA LYS A 156 -11.57 15.27 3.18
C LYS A 156 -11.95 13.80 3.29
N ARG A 157 -11.83 13.09 2.17
CA ARG A 157 -12.11 11.66 2.05
C ARG A 157 -10.96 10.85 2.64
N LEU A 158 -11.09 10.44 3.90
CA LEU A 158 -10.06 9.68 4.62
C LEU A 158 -10.39 8.20 4.67
N SER A 159 -9.36 7.35 4.77
CA SER A 159 -9.56 5.90 4.90
C SER A 159 -10.08 5.54 6.30
N PHE A 160 -11.04 4.62 6.37
CA PHE A 160 -11.59 4.12 7.64
C PHE A 160 -11.28 2.64 7.84
N LYS A 161 -11.23 2.25 9.11
CA LYS A 161 -11.35 0.85 9.53
C LYS A 161 -12.61 0.72 10.38
N ILE A 162 -13.42 -0.28 10.04
CA ILE A 162 -14.59 -0.69 10.82
C ILE A 162 -14.24 -2.02 11.47
N ASP A 163 -14.40 -2.05 12.78
CA ASP A 163 -14.00 -3.13 13.67
C ASP A 163 -15.22 -3.61 14.44
N PHE A 164 -15.82 -4.68 13.94
CA PHE A 164 -17.08 -5.21 14.49
C PHE A 164 -16.88 -5.84 15.87
N ASN A 165 -15.64 -6.18 16.24
CA ASN A 165 -15.33 -6.82 17.50
C ASN A 165 -14.42 -5.99 18.43
N GLU A 166 -14.38 -4.67 18.23
CA GLU A 166 -13.66 -3.74 19.11
C GLU A 166 -14.32 -3.62 20.50
N TYR A 167 -15.65 -3.57 20.56
CA TYR A 167 -16.41 -3.38 21.80
C TYR A 167 -17.27 -4.59 22.20
N GLU A 168 -17.44 -5.55 21.30
CA GLU A 168 -18.06 -6.86 21.58
C GLU A 168 -17.09 -7.95 21.14
N GLU A 169 -16.43 -8.60 22.10
CA GLU A 169 -15.49 -9.67 21.81
C GLU A 169 -16.18 -10.80 21.01
N ASP A 170 -15.41 -11.41 20.09
CA ASP A 170 -15.85 -12.51 19.22
C ASP A 170 -17.02 -12.23 18.25
N PHE A 171 -17.69 -11.08 18.30
CA PHE A 171 -18.69 -10.70 17.30
C PHE A 171 -18.10 -10.71 15.89
N SER A 172 -18.91 -11.09 14.90
CA SER A 172 -18.53 -11.02 13.49
C SER A 172 -19.72 -10.65 12.63
N PHE A 173 -19.52 -9.67 11.75
CA PHE A 173 -20.50 -9.33 10.74
C PHE A 173 -20.24 -10.18 9.50
N ARG A 174 -21.17 -11.09 9.17
CA ARG A 174 -21.05 -12.01 8.02
C ARG A 174 -19.69 -12.73 8.02
N GLY A 175 -19.29 -13.29 9.16
CA GLY A 175 -18.00 -13.99 9.32
C GLY A 175 -16.75 -13.09 9.31
N LEU A 176 -16.90 -11.76 9.20
CA LEU A 176 -15.80 -10.79 9.23
C LEU A 176 -15.69 -10.14 10.61
N GLY A 177 -14.47 -10.04 11.14
CA GLY A 177 -14.21 -9.24 12.34
C GLY A 177 -14.02 -7.76 12.01
N LYS A 178 -13.41 -7.46 10.86
CA LYS A 178 -13.04 -6.11 10.45
C LYS A 178 -13.11 -5.96 8.94
N ILE A 179 -13.41 -4.74 8.50
CA ILE A 179 -13.31 -4.32 7.10
C ILE A 179 -12.57 -2.99 7.02
N ASN A 180 -11.92 -2.75 5.88
CA ASN A 180 -11.19 -1.52 5.61
C ASN A 180 -11.87 -0.78 4.45
N LEU A 181 -12.02 0.52 4.59
CA LEU A 181 -12.50 1.42 3.55
C LEU A 181 -11.30 2.27 3.11
N ASN A 182 -10.66 1.87 2.02
CA ASN A 182 -9.54 2.60 1.42
C ASN A 182 -10.07 3.72 0.53
N ASN A 183 -9.61 4.95 0.78
CA ASN A 183 -10.06 6.14 0.04
C ASN A 183 -9.52 6.21 -1.40
N ASN A 184 -8.46 5.45 -1.72
CA ASN A 184 -7.80 5.40 -3.03
C ASN A 184 -7.54 6.78 -3.64
N THR A 185 -7.06 7.72 -2.84
CA THR A 185 -6.72 9.05 -3.36
C THR A 185 -5.46 9.02 -4.23
N SER A 186 -4.59 8.05 -3.97
CA SER A 186 -3.41 7.65 -4.76
C SER A 186 -3.73 6.91 -6.07
N ASP A 187 -4.93 6.31 -6.19
CA ASP A 187 -5.37 5.58 -7.38
C ASP A 187 -6.71 6.14 -7.89
N PRO A 188 -6.69 7.12 -8.81
CA PRO A 188 -7.91 7.70 -9.36
C PRO A 188 -8.82 6.70 -10.07
N SER A 189 -8.32 5.54 -10.48
CA SER A 189 -9.11 4.49 -11.13
C SER A 189 -9.90 3.63 -10.12
N LEU A 190 -9.43 3.51 -8.88
CA LEU A 190 -9.87 2.51 -7.91
C LEU A 190 -9.76 1.05 -8.40
N LEU A 191 -9.02 0.80 -9.49
CA LEU A 191 -8.90 -0.52 -10.11
C LEU A 191 -7.62 -1.23 -9.68
N ARG A 192 -6.52 -0.51 -9.41
CA ARG A 192 -5.18 -1.09 -9.20
C ARG A 192 -5.16 -2.12 -8.10
N GLU A 193 -5.72 -1.78 -6.95
CA GLU A 193 -5.76 -2.69 -5.80
C GLU A 193 -6.58 -3.95 -6.12
N SER A 194 -7.71 -3.77 -6.80
CA SER A 194 -8.64 -4.85 -7.10
C SER A 194 -8.12 -5.86 -8.12
N LEU A 195 -7.50 -5.35 -9.20
CA LEU A 195 -6.85 -6.15 -10.23
C LEU A 195 -5.62 -6.87 -9.68
N SER A 196 -4.85 -6.20 -8.80
CA SER A 196 -3.69 -6.81 -8.14
C SER A 196 -4.09 -8.01 -7.29
N TYR A 197 -5.09 -7.87 -6.41
CA TYR A 197 -5.55 -9.01 -5.61
C TYR A 197 -6.11 -10.15 -6.46
N ALA A 198 -6.75 -9.86 -7.60
CA ALA A 198 -7.18 -10.90 -8.53
C ALA A 198 -5.97 -11.71 -9.06
N LEU A 199 -4.91 -11.02 -9.52
CA LEU A 199 -3.68 -11.67 -9.99
C LEU A 199 -3.02 -12.54 -8.91
N PHE A 200 -2.84 -12.03 -7.69
CA PHE A 200 -2.29 -12.83 -6.59
C PHE A 200 -3.13 -14.09 -6.30
N ARG A 201 -4.46 -13.96 -6.34
CA ARG A 201 -5.36 -15.09 -6.09
C ARG A 201 -5.25 -16.16 -7.17
N GLU A 202 -5.17 -15.74 -8.44
CA GLU A 202 -4.98 -16.66 -9.57
C GLU A 202 -3.58 -17.28 -9.59
N ALA A 203 -2.57 -16.58 -9.06
CA ALA A 203 -1.25 -17.14 -8.76
C ALA A 203 -1.25 -18.10 -7.55
N GLY A 204 -2.40 -18.37 -6.94
CA GLY A 204 -2.53 -19.28 -5.80
C GLY A 204 -1.98 -18.71 -4.49
N ILE A 205 -1.90 -17.39 -4.35
CA ILE A 205 -1.54 -16.71 -3.10
C ILE A 205 -2.82 -16.30 -2.37
N PRO A 206 -3.04 -16.74 -1.12
CA PRO A 206 -4.14 -16.25 -0.31
C PRO A 206 -4.03 -14.73 -0.11
N CYS A 207 -5.09 -14.00 -0.42
CA CYS A 207 -5.10 -12.55 -0.31
C CYS A 207 -6.51 -12.01 -0.03
N SER A 208 -6.56 -10.76 0.44
CA SER A 208 -7.81 -10.05 0.73
C SER A 208 -8.78 -10.10 -0.44
N ARG A 209 -10.07 -10.27 -0.14
CA ARG A 209 -11.14 -9.96 -1.09
C ARG A 209 -11.39 -8.46 -1.12
N VAL A 210 -11.88 -7.97 -2.25
CA VAL A 210 -12.20 -6.55 -2.45
C VAL A 210 -13.57 -6.36 -3.06
N GLY A 211 -14.19 -5.21 -2.77
CA GLY A 211 -15.36 -4.68 -3.45
C GLY A 211 -15.32 -3.15 -3.41
N TYR A 212 -16.42 -2.51 -3.72
CA TYR A 212 -16.56 -1.06 -3.63
C TYR A 212 -17.57 -0.67 -2.54
N ALA A 213 -17.41 0.52 -1.99
CA ALA A 213 -18.34 1.05 -1.00
C ALA A 213 -18.68 2.52 -1.28
N MET A 214 -19.97 2.83 -1.34
CA MET A 214 -20.47 4.19 -1.33
C MET A 214 -20.67 4.62 0.13
N VAL A 215 -19.84 5.54 0.61
CA VAL A 215 -19.79 5.91 2.03
C VAL A 215 -20.50 7.23 2.26
N SER A 216 -21.38 7.24 3.27
CA SER A 216 -22.00 8.45 3.80
C SER A 216 -21.87 8.50 5.32
N LEU A 217 -21.85 9.70 5.89
CA LEU A 217 -21.55 9.92 7.30
C LEU A 217 -22.58 10.84 7.96
N THR A 218 -23.01 10.47 9.17
CA THR A 218 -23.79 11.32 10.07
C THR A 218 -23.03 11.52 11.37
N VAL A 219 -22.78 12.77 11.73
CA VAL A 219 -22.39 13.17 13.09
C VAL A 219 -23.40 14.21 13.58
N PRO A 220 -24.32 13.84 14.51
CA PRO A 220 -25.36 14.74 14.97
C PRO A 220 -24.80 16.08 15.44
N GLY A 221 -25.36 17.18 14.91
CA GLY A 221 -24.91 18.54 15.19
C GLY A 221 -23.78 19.06 14.29
N LEU A 222 -23.12 18.20 13.51
CA LEU A 222 -22.09 18.60 12.54
C LEU A 222 -22.58 18.39 11.10
N PHE A 223 -22.99 17.17 10.75
CA PHE A 223 -23.48 16.83 9.41
C PHE A 223 -24.43 15.62 9.46
N ASP A 224 -25.42 15.61 8.57
CA ASP A 224 -26.45 14.57 8.49
C ASP A 224 -26.41 13.91 7.12
N ARG A 225 -26.16 12.61 7.08
CA ARG A 225 -26.07 11.77 5.88
C ARG A 225 -25.23 12.37 4.75
N GLN A 226 -24.14 13.03 5.08
CA GLN A 226 -23.24 13.66 4.13
C GLN A 226 -22.54 12.58 3.27
N PRO A 227 -22.61 12.65 1.94
CA PRO A 227 -21.80 11.78 1.09
C PRO A 227 -20.31 12.04 1.32
N HIS A 228 -19.54 10.97 1.51
CA HIS A 228 -18.12 11.06 1.81
C HIS A 228 -17.24 10.52 0.67
N GLY A 229 -17.75 9.55 -0.10
CA GLY A 229 -17.16 9.18 -1.38
C GLY A 229 -17.31 7.70 -1.73
N LEU A 230 -16.73 7.32 -2.87
CA LEU A 230 -16.52 5.94 -3.29
C LEU A 230 -15.18 5.45 -2.75
N TYR A 231 -15.19 4.26 -2.17
CA TYR A 231 -14.05 3.61 -1.51
C TYR A 231 -13.84 2.21 -2.08
N THR A 232 -12.62 1.69 -1.96
CA THR A 232 -12.39 0.24 -2.05
C THR A 232 -12.61 -0.39 -0.68
N LEU A 233 -13.53 -1.35 -0.62
CA LEU A 233 -13.80 -2.18 0.53
C LEU A 233 -12.83 -3.37 0.51
N VAL A 234 -11.97 -3.49 1.53
CA VAL A 234 -10.93 -4.52 1.61
C VAL A 234 -11.12 -5.39 2.85
N GLU A 235 -11.18 -6.71 2.62
CA GLU A 235 -11.17 -7.72 3.69
C GLU A 235 -9.91 -7.59 4.56
N GLN A 236 -10.07 -7.63 5.87
CA GLN A 236 -8.94 -7.62 6.79
C GLN A 236 -8.26 -8.99 6.83
N VAL A 237 -6.93 -9.01 6.69
CA VAL A 237 -6.12 -10.20 7.01
C VAL A 237 -6.00 -10.30 8.54
N ASP A 238 -6.67 -11.29 9.12
CA ASP A 238 -6.71 -11.60 10.55
C ASP A 238 -6.91 -13.10 10.81
N LYS A 239 -7.22 -13.49 12.05
CA LYS A 239 -7.48 -14.89 12.44
C LYS A 239 -8.64 -15.53 11.66
N ARG A 240 -9.67 -14.77 11.28
CA ARG A 240 -10.83 -15.28 10.54
C ARG A 240 -10.48 -15.50 9.07
N PHE A 241 -9.70 -14.59 8.48
CA PHE A 241 -9.09 -14.80 7.17
C PHE A 241 -8.26 -16.09 7.14
N LEU A 242 -7.41 -16.31 8.15
CA LEU A 242 -6.60 -17.53 8.24
C LEU A 242 -7.47 -18.78 8.38
N LYS A 243 -8.48 -18.75 9.28
CA LYS A 243 -9.42 -19.87 9.44
C LYS A 243 -10.09 -20.25 8.12
N ASP A 244 -10.51 -19.27 7.32
CA ASP A 244 -11.18 -19.54 6.05
C ASP A 244 -10.21 -20.07 4.97
N ARG A 245 -9.02 -19.45 4.80
CA ARG A 245 -8.08 -19.82 3.72
C ARG A 245 -7.20 -21.03 4.04
N TYR A 246 -6.90 -21.26 5.32
CA TYR A 246 -5.99 -22.32 5.77
C TYR A 246 -6.70 -23.39 6.62
N GLY A 247 -8.00 -23.25 6.91
CA GLY A 247 -8.75 -24.16 7.79
C GLY A 247 -8.41 -24.00 9.28
N SER A 248 -7.49 -23.11 9.64
CA SER A 248 -7.01 -22.89 11.01
C SER A 248 -6.58 -21.43 11.20
N SER A 249 -6.80 -20.89 12.40
CA SER A 249 -6.33 -19.57 12.81
C SER A 249 -5.09 -19.62 13.71
N LYS A 250 -4.43 -20.79 13.80
CA LYS A 250 -3.15 -20.98 14.51
C LYS A 250 -2.00 -20.35 13.72
N GLY A 251 -0.77 -20.43 14.22
CA GLY A 251 0.39 -19.83 13.56
C GLY A 251 0.66 -18.39 13.99
N LEU A 252 1.71 -17.80 13.42
CA LEU A 252 2.14 -16.44 13.72
C LEU A 252 1.89 -15.54 12.51
N LEU A 253 0.88 -14.69 12.60
CA LEU A 253 0.60 -13.67 11.60
C LEU A 253 1.28 -12.36 12.02
N MET A 254 2.02 -11.76 11.11
CA MET A 254 2.77 -10.52 11.31
C MET A 254 2.44 -9.55 10.18
N LYS A 255 2.45 -8.25 10.48
CA LYS A 255 2.38 -7.20 9.46
C LYS A 255 3.60 -6.30 9.60
N PRO A 256 4.74 -6.68 9.00
CA PRO A 256 5.96 -5.94 9.17
C PRO A 256 5.83 -4.50 8.72
N SER A 257 6.51 -3.63 9.47
CA SER A 257 6.78 -2.27 9.10
C SER A 257 8.19 -1.92 9.56
N THR A 258 9.16 -2.35 8.75
CA THR A 258 10.60 -2.25 9.00
C THR A 258 11.33 -1.63 7.83
N PHE A 259 12.50 -1.06 8.07
CA PHE A 259 13.45 -0.79 6.98
C PHE A 259 14.13 -2.10 6.62
N GLY A 260 13.92 -2.65 5.43
CA GLY A 260 14.51 -3.91 4.99
C GLY A 260 13.78 -5.18 5.48
N SER A 261 13.97 -6.26 4.73
CA SER A 261 13.32 -7.56 4.97
C SER A 261 14.11 -8.41 5.97
N PHE A 262 13.42 -8.91 7.00
CA PHE A 262 13.97 -9.84 8.00
C PHE A 262 15.32 -9.44 8.61
N ARG A 263 15.54 -8.15 8.88
CA ARG A 263 16.77 -7.69 9.55
C ARG A 263 17.06 -8.51 10.81
N TYR A 264 18.32 -8.89 10.97
CA TYR A 264 18.78 -9.50 12.21
C TYR A 264 18.99 -8.43 13.30
N LEU A 265 18.15 -8.46 14.32
CA LEU A 265 18.09 -7.46 15.40
C LEU A 265 18.71 -7.97 16.71
N GLY A 266 19.36 -9.14 16.68
CA GLY A 266 19.87 -9.83 17.86
C GLY A 266 18.94 -10.97 18.29
N GLU A 267 19.06 -11.40 19.53
CA GLU A 267 18.33 -12.57 20.06
C GLU A 267 17.12 -12.16 20.93
N ASP A 268 16.86 -10.85 21.08
CA ASP A 268 15.73 -10.34 21.86
C ASP A 268 14.49 -10.16 20.98
N TRP A 269 13.43 -10.92 21.29
CA TRP A 269 12.15 -10.84 20.59
C TRP A 269 11.51 -9.44 20.65
N ALA A 270 11.76 -8.66 21.70
CA ALA A 270 11.16 -7.32 21.83
C ALA A 270 11.50 -6.42 20.64
N GLU A 271 12.70 -6.54 20.08
CA GLU A 271 13.11 -5.78 18.89
C GLU A 271 12.34 -6.24 17.64
N TYR A 272 12.11 -7.55 17.50
CA TYR A 272 11.32 -8.10 16.38
C TYR A 272 9.85 -7.72 16.49
N GLU A 273 9.29 -7.68 17.70
CA GLU A 273 7.89 -7.33 17.93
C GLU A 273 7.58 -5.90 17.46
N ILE A 274 8.51 -4.96 17.67
CA ILE A 274 8.39 -3.57 17.19
C ILE A 274 8.27 -3.52 15.66
N GLY A 275 9.13 -4.26 14.97
CA GLY A 275 9.23 -4.23 13.52
C GLY A 275 8.19 -5.09 12.80
N PHE A 276 7.98 -6.32 13.24
CA PHE A 276 7.10 -7.29 12.59
C PHE A 276 5.62 -7.12 12.95
N VAL A 277 5.33 -6.42 14.04
CA VAL A 277 3.97 -6.10 14.51
C VAL A 277 3.02 -7.32 14.47
N PRO A 278 3.24 -8.34 15.33
CA PRO A 278 2.40 -9.53 15.39
C PRO A 278 0.91 -9.21 15.51
N LYS A 279 0.09 -9.96 14.79
CA LYS A 279 -1.38 -9.92 14.82
C LYS A 279 -1.98 -11.13 15.54
N THR A 280 -1.14 -12.11 15.86
CA THR A 280 -1.44 -13.21 16.77
C THR A 280 -0.34 -13.31 17.82
N SER A 281 -0.66 -13.93 18.95
CA SER A 281 0.32 -14.14 20.03
C SER A 281 1.38 -15.13 19.59
N ALA A 282 2.65 -14.72 19.62
CA ALA A 282 3.78 -15.57 19.28
C ALA A 282 4.15 -16.51 20.44
N THR A 283 4.30 -17.80 20.16
CA THR A 283 4.89 -18.78 21.09
C THR A 283 6.42 -18.67 21.08
N GLU A 284 7.09 -19.12 22.14
CA GLU A 284 8.56 -19.10 22.22
C GLU A 284 9.26 -19.80 21.04
N ALA A 285 8.69 -20.91 20.56
CA ALA A 285 9.21 -21.61 19.39
C ALA A 285 9.13 -20.75 18.12
N GLN A 286 8.01 -20.05 17.91
CA GLN A 286 7.82 -19.16 16.76
C GLN A 286 8.72 -17.93 16.84
N LYS A 287 8.87 -17.33 18.03
CA LYS A 287 9.79 -16.21 18.26
C LYS A 287 11.21 -16.59 17.86
N LYS A 288 11.69 -17.74 18.35
CA LYS A 288 12.99 -18.28 18.00
C LYS A 288 13.11 -18.55 16.49
N HIS A 289 12.07 -19.09 15.86
CA HIS A 289 12.06 -19.39 14.43
C HIS A 289 12.23 -18.12 13.56
N VAL A 290 11.57 -17.01 13.92
CA VAL A 290 11.73 -15.71 13.26
C VAL A 290 13.17 -15.19 13.40
N ILE A 291 13.74 -15.26 14.61
CA ILE A 291 15.11 -14.80 14.88
C ILE A 291 16.12 -15.62 14.09
N GLU A 292 15.98 -16.94 14.09
CA GLU A 292 16.86 -17.84 13.33
C GLU A 292 16.78 -17.60 11.82
N PHE A 293 15.59 -17.32 11.28
CA PHE A 293 15.47 -17.01 9.86
C PHE A 293 16.11 -15.66 9.50
N ALA A 294 15.91 -14.63 10.33
CA ALA A 294 16.61 -13.36 10.18
C ALA A 294 18.14 -13.53 10.22
N LYS A 295 18.64 -14.39 11.11
CA LYS A 295 20.07 -14.73 11.19
C LYS A 295 20.53 -15.49 9.94
N LEU A 296 19.75 -16.45 9.46
CA LEU A 296 20.05 -17.19 8.24
C LEU A 296 20.23 -16.24 7.04
N ILE A 297 19.32 -15.26 6.89
CA ILE A 297 19.34 -14.27 5.81
C ILE A 297 20.53 -13.31 5.91
N HIS A 298 20.90 -12.86 7.11
CA HIS A 298 21.82 -11.71 7.28
C HIS A 298 23.20 -12.06 7.88
N LYS A 299 23.40 -13.27 8.40
CA LYS A 299 24.63 -13.65 9.12
C LYS A 299 25.24 -14.96 8.64
N ASP A 300 24.43 -15.91 8.22
CA ASP A 300 24.93 -17.20 7.73
C ASP A 300 25.42 -17.07 6.28
N GLY A 301 26.53 -17.75 5.94
CA GLY A 301 27.11 -17.75 4.59
C GLY A 301 26.23 -18.45 3.55
N ASP A 302 26.50 -18.21 2.27
CA ASP A 302 25.61 -18.61 1.16
C ASP A 302 25.34 -20.12 1.09
N GLN A 303 26.36 -20.95 1.33
CA GLN A 303 26.16 -22.40 1.39
C GLN A 303 25.15 -22.80 2.49
N ALA A 304 25.29 -22.23 3.69
CA ALA A 304 24.39 -22.55 4.80
C ALA A 304 22.97 -22.00 4.56
N PHE A 305 22.85 -20.85 3.87
CA PHE A 305 21.58 -20.30 3.44
C PHE A 305 20.88 -21.22 2.44
N GLU A 306 21.55 -21.62 1.37
CA GLU A 306 21.01 -22.51 0.35
C GLU A 306 20.56 -23.86 0.95
N GLU A 307 21.38 -24.46 1.82
CA GLU A 307 21.07 -25.74 2.46
C GLU A 307 19.86 -25.68 3.42
N ARG A 308 19.58 -24.53 4.03
CA ARG A 308 18.57 -24.41 5.11
C ARG A 308 17.35 -23.57 4.76
N LEU A 309 17.40 -22.76 3.70
CA LEU A 309 16.35 -21.81 3.34
C LEU A 309 14.96 -22.46 3.31
N GLU A 310 14.84 -23.62 2.65
CA GLU A 310 13.56 -24.32 2.48
C GLU A 310 12.98 -24.87 3.80
N THR A 311 13.76 -24.90 4.89
CA THR A 311 13.24 -25.24 6.23
C THR A 311 12.46 -24.07 6.84
N TYR A 312 12.76 -22.84 6.43
CA TYR A 312 12.15 -21.62 6.97
C TYR A 312 11.15 -20.98 6.00
N LEU A 313 11.42 -21.02 4.69
CA LEU A 313 10.63 -20.33 3.68
C LEU A 313 9.88 -21.31 2.79
N ASP A 314 8.60 -21.03 2.54
CA ASP A 314 7.88 -21.64 1.43
C ASP A 314 8.35 -20.98 0.13
N VAL A 315 9.42 -21.54 -0.45
CA VAL A 315 10.14 -20.90 -1.56
C VAL A 315 9.25 -20.75 -2.78
N ASP A 316 8.52 -21.78 -3.20
CA ASP A 316 7.63 -21.66 -4.37
C ASP A 316 6.55 -20.59 -4.17
N GLN A 317 5.92 -20.54 -2.98
CA GLN A 317 4.97 -19.48 -2.67
C GLN A 317 5.63 -18.10 -2.77
N PHE A 318 6.79 -17.92 -2.16
CA PHE A 318 7.54 -16.67 -2.21
C PHE A 318 7.92 -16.26 -3.64
N LEU A 319 8.33 -17.20 -4.50
CA LEU A 319 8.65 -16.92 -5.90
C LEU A 319 7.40 -16.49 -6.69
N ARG A 320 6.24 -17.10 -6.44
CA ARG A 320 4.96 -16.64 -7.02
C ARG A 320 4.57 -15.26 -6.52
N PHE A 321 4.72 -15.00 -5.22
CA PHE A 321 4.51 -13.67 -4.63
C PHE A 321 5.43 -12.61 -5.24
N LEU A 322 6.71 -12.94 -5.45
CA LEU A 322 7.69 -12.08 -6.09
C LEU A 322 7.34 -11.81 -7.55
N ALA A 323 6.98 -12.86 -8.30
CA ALA A 323 6.64 -12.77 -9.73
C ALA A 323 5.46 -11.82 -9.95
N VAL A 324 4.39 -11.91 -9.16
CA VAL A 324 3.26 -10.99 -9.30
C VAL A 324 3.64 -9.56 -8.93
N ASN A 325 4.42 -9.33 -7.88
CA ASN A 325 4.91 -7.97 -7.56
C ASN A 325 5.81 -7.40 -8.66
N ALA A 326 6.69 -8.22 -9.25
CA ALA A 326 7.58 -7.81 -10.34
C ALA A 326 6.79 -7.49 -11.62
N LEU A 327 5.77 -8.27 -11.97
CA LEU A 327 4.85 -7.97 -13.06
C LEU A 327 4.10 -6.66 -12.82
N LEU A 328 3.67 -6.41 -11.59
CA LEU A 328 2.96 -5.18 -11.23
C LEU A 328 3.87 -3.98 -11.03
N SER A 329 5.21 -4.14 -11.01
CA SER A 329 6.14 -3.07 -10.62
C SER A 329 5.69 -2.39 -9.30
N ASN A 330 5.37 -3.22 -8.30
CA ASN A 330 4.76 -2.77 -7.04
C ASN A 330 5.80 -2.32 -6.02
N LEU A 331 6.35 -1.13 -6.23
CA LEU A 331 7.47 -0.59 -5.44
C LEU A 331 7.05 -0.02 -4.07
N ASP A 332 5.76 0.28 -3.85
CA ASP A 332 5.23 0.62 -2.51
C ASP A 332 4.93 -0.64 -1.66
N SER A 333 5.52 -1.78 -2.00
CA SER A 333 5.27 -3.04 -1.30
C SER A 333 6.59 -3.69 -0.87
N PHE A 334 6.66 -5.01 -0.96
CA PHE A 334 7.83 -5.78 -0.59
C PHE A 334 9.07 -5.44 -1.43
N LEU A 335 8.88 -4.98 -2.68
CA LEU A 335 10.00 -4.67 -3.59
C LEU A 335 10.80 -3.43 -3.17
N GLY A 336 10.12 -2.32 -2.87
CA GLY A 336 10.80 -1.10 -2.43
C GLY A 336 10.97 -1.10 -0.92
N GLY A 337 10.09 -0.37 -0.23
CA GLY A 337 10.23 -0.09 1.22
C GLY A 337 10.07 -1.28 2.17
N THR A 338 9.92 -2.51 1.67
CA THR A 338 9.64 -3.73 2.46
C THR A 338 8.41 -3.57 3.35
N GLN A 339 7.40 -2.84 2.87
CA GLN A 339 6.14 -2.57 3.55
C GLN A 339 4.99 -3.35 2.88
N ASN A 340 3.76 -3.10 3.32
CA ASN A 340 2.54 -3.46 2.58
C ASN A 340 2.47 -4.96 2.20
N HIS A 341 2.74 -5.80 3.19
CA HIS A 341 2.53 -7.24 3.14
C HIS A 341 2.26 -7.79 4.55
N TYR A 342 1.72 -9.00 4.62
CA TYR A 342 1.74 -9.83 5.83
C TYR A 342 2.72 -10.98 5.65
N ILE A 343 3.23 -11.46 6.77
CA ILE A 343 4.00 -12.70 6.86
C ILE A 343 3.25 -13.64 7.79
N TYR A 344 2.98 -14.85 7.32
CA TYR A 344 2.35 -15.90 8.08
C TYR A 344 3.34 -17.06 8.25
N LEU A 345 3.69 -17.37 9.49
CA LEU A 345 4.36 -18.62 9.83
C LEU A 345 3.28 -19.69 9.97
N GLU A 346 3.10 -20.45 8.89
CA GLU A 346 2.05 -21.46 8.76
C GLU A 346 2.38 -22.65 9.67
N PRO A 347 1.48 -23.06 10.57
CA PRO A 347 1.79 -23.98 11.66
C PRO A 347 2.09 -25.43 11.23
N ASP A 348 1.55 -25.91 10.10
CA ASP A 348 1.68 -27.31 9.70
C ASP A 348 3.00 -27.55 8.94
N SER A 349 3.34 -26.67 8.01
CA SER A 349 4.61 -26.65 7.27
C SER A 349 5.75 -26.05 8.11
N ASN A 350 5.42 -25.22 9.10
CA ASN A 350 6.36 -24.40 9.86
C ASN A 350 7.25 -23.53 8.96
N LYS A 351 6.68 -22.99 7.87
CA LYS A 351 7.36 -22.11 6.92
C LYS A 351 6.69 -20.74 6.84
N PHE A 352 7.49 -19.72 6.54
CA PHE A 352 7.03 -18.38 6.25
C PHE A 352 6.38 -18.31 4.87
N GLN A 353 5.24 -17.65 4.83
CA GLN A 353 4.43 -17.36 3.66
C GLN A 353 4.12 -15.86 3.63
N PHE A 354 4.20 -15.25 2.45
CA PHE A 354 3.93 -13.83 2.23
C PHE A 354 2.53 -13.63 1.65
N LEU A 355 1.83 -12.61 2.13
CA LEU A 355 0.49 -12.25 1.66
C LEU A 355 0.48 -10.75 1.29
N PRO A 356 -0.07 -10.37 0.13
CA PRO A 356 -0.09 -8.98 -0.33
C PRO A 356 -1.01 -8.09 0.52
N TRP A 357 -0.72 -6.80 0.59
CA TRP A 357 -1.55 -5.80 1.26
C TRP A 357 -1.33 -4.40 0.66
N ASP A 358 -2.31 -3.47 0.71
CA ASP A 358 -2.21 -2.09 0.17
C ASP A 358 -1.62 -2.07 -1.25
N MET A 359 -2.46 -2.38 -2.24
CA MET A 359 -2.01 -2.59 -3.63
C MET A 359 -2.39 -1.44 -4.57
N ASP A 360 -2.70 -0.26 -4.03
CA ASP A 360 -3.14 0.93 -4.75
C ASP A 360 -2.02 1.57 -5.61
N HIS A 361 -0.75 1.44 -5.21
CA HIS A 361 0.41 1.92 -5.96
C HIS A 361 1.03 0.87 -6.93
N SER A 362 0.32 -0.22 -7.20
CA SER A 362 0.69 -1.21 -8.22
C SER A 362 0.59 -0.65 -9.66
N PHE A 363 0.96 -1.47 -10.66
CA PHE A 363 1.05 -1.08 -12.06
C PHE A 363 2.02 0.09 -12.28
N GLY A 364 3.16 0.03 -11.58
CA GLY A 364 4.21 1.04 -11.66
C GLY A 364 3.80 2.43 -11.18
N ALA A 365 2.75 2.56 -10.36
CA ALA A 365 2.18 3.85 -9.97
C ALA A 365 2.84 4.48 -8.72
N PHE A 366 3.90 3.89 -8.17
CA PHE A 366 4.60 4.47 -7.02
C PHE A 366 5.64 5.53 -7.45
N PRO A 367 5.41 6.83 -7.18
CA PRO A 367 6.20 7.91 -7.77
C PRO A 367 7.55 8.16 -7.09
N LEU A 368 7.83 7.51 -5.95
CA LEU A 368 9.05 7.78 -5.18
C LEU A 368 10.28 7.01 -5.67
N GLN A 369 10.15 6.12 -6.65
CA GLN A 369 11.25 5.30 -7.18
C GLN A 369 11.22 5.20 -8.70
N GLY A 370 12.29 5.65 -9.36
CA GLY A 370 12.45 5.56 -10.81
C GLY A 370 11.53 6.49 -11.62
N THR A 371 11.83 6.61 -12.92
CA THR A 371 10.94 7.29 -13.88
C THR A 371 9.77 6.38 -14.26
N PRO A 372 8.71 6.90 -14.89
CA PRO A 372 7.64 6.05 -15.42
C PRO A 372 8.13 4.95 -16.37
N ASP A 373 9.08 5.27 -17.26
CA ASP A 373 9.68 4.30 -18.18
C ASP A 373 10.49 3.24 -17.45
N SER A 374 11.36 3.63 -16.51
CA SER A 374 12.17 2.66 -15.78
C SER A 374 11.33 1.74 -14.89
N ARG A 375 10.16 2.20 -14.41
CA ARG A 375 9.20 1.36 -13.68
C ARG A 375 8.48 0.36 -14.58
N ARG A 376 8.16 0.72 -15.84
CA ARG A 376 7.65 -0.23 -16.85
C ARG A 376 8.71 -1.25 -17.25
N ASP A 377 9.95 -0.80 -17.37
CA ASP A 377 11.10 -1.63 -17.72
C ASP A 377 11.79 -2.29 -16.50
N LEU A 378 11.17 -2.29 -15.32
CA LEU A 378 11.76 -2.80 -14.08
C LEU A 378 12.41 -4.18 -14.26
N SER A 379 13.66 -4.33 -13.80
CA SER A 379 14.38 -5.60 -13.89
C SER A 379 13.62 -6.72 -13.17
N ILE A 380 13.43 -7.87 -13.83
CA ILE A 380 12.81 -9.05 -13.21
C ILE A 380 13.78 -9.77 -12.28
N ASP A 381 15.09 -9.64 -12.52
CA ASP A 381 16.14 -10.29 -11.73
C ASP A 381 16.54 -9.46 -10.50
N HIS A 382 16.39 -8.14 -10.58
CA HIS A 382 16.61 -7.21 -9.46
C HIS A 382 15.40 -6.29 -9.25
N PRO A 383 14.18 -6.85 -9.03
CA PRO A 383 12.94 -6.07 -8.98
C PRO A 383 12.82 -5.17 -7.75
N ALA A 384 13.72 -5.36 -6.79
CA ALA A 384 13.82 -4.63 -5.53
C ALA A 384 15.17 -3.89 -5.39
N GLY A 385 15.89 -3.71 -6.51
CA GLY A 385 17.28 -3.28 -6.48
C GLY A 385 18.24 -4.35 -5.97
N MET A 386 19.54 -4.07 -6.00
CA MET A 386 20.60 -5.03 -5.65
C MET A 386 20.86 -5.16 -4.14
N GLU A 387 20.19 -4.35 -3.30
CA GLU A 387 20.41 -4.34 -1.85
C GLU A 387 19.36 -5.16 -1.08
N HIS A 388 18.28 -5.60 -1.74
CA HIS A 388 17.20 -6.33 -1.09
C HIS A 388 17.61 -7.79 -0.79
N THR A 389 18.22 -7.97 0.38
CA THR A 389 18.95 -9.20 0.77
C THR A 389 18.17 -10.50 0.56
N LEU A 390 16.89 -10.59 0.95
CA LEU A 390 16.16 -11.84 0.80
C LEU A 390 15.92 -12.21 -0.67
N ILE A 391 15.59 -11.23 -1.52
CA ILE A 391 15.30 -11.47 -2.95
C ILE A 391 16.59 -11.88 -3.65
N GLU A 392 17.66 -11.11 -3.45
CA GLU A 392 18.96 -11.37 -4.05
C GLU A 392 19.51 -12.76 -3.68
N ARG A 393 19.42 -13.16 -2.41
CA ARG A 393 19.89 -14.49 -1.98
C ARG A 393 18.99 -15.63 -2.44
N VAL A 394 17.68 -15.42 -2.54
CA VAL A 394 16.77 -16.45 -3.07
C VAL A 394 17.02 -16.66 -4.57
N LEU A 395 17.16 -15.58 -5.34
CA LEU A 395 17.38 -15.63 -6.79
C LEU A 395 18.82 -15.94 -7.19
N SER A 396 19.79 -15.88 -6.28
CA SER A 396 21.16 -16.36 -6.55
C SER A 396 21.25 -17.89 -6.62
N ILE A 397 20.27 -18.59 -6.05
CA ILE A 397 20.14 -20.05 -6.17
C ILE A 397 19.55 -20.38 -7.53
N GLN A 398 20.34 -21.03 -8.39
CA GLN A 398 20.01 -21.22 -9.81
C GLN A 398 18.64 -21.85 -10.05
N HIS A 399 18.30 -22.92 -9.32
CA HIS A 399 17.01 -23.60 -9.50
C HIS A 399 15.80 -22.72 -9.07
N HIS A 400 15.98 -21.86 -8.06
CA HIS A 400 14.94 -20.91 -7.68
C HIS A 400 14.73 -19.84 -8.76
N LYS A 401 15.83 -19.34 -9.35
CA LYS A 401 15.76 -18.37 -10.46
C LYS A 401 15.04 -18.95 -11.67
N GLU A 402 15.36 -20.20 -12.03
CA GLU A 402 14.68 -20.92 -13.12
C GLU A 402 13.18 -21.10 -12.84
N THR A 403 12.82 -21.48 -11.62
CA THR A 403 11.41 -21.62 -11.20
C THR A 403 10.67 -20.28 -11.25
N TYR A 404 11.31 -19.21 -10.79
CA TYR A 404 10.79 -17.85 -10.85
C TYR A 404 10.56 -17.37 -12.29
N HIS A 405 11.53 -17.59 -13.19
CA HIS A 405 11.39 -17.29 -14.62
C HIS A 405 10.28 -18.11 -15.27
N ALA A 406 10.13 -19.38 -14.90
CA ALA A 406 9.03 -20.23 -15.39
C ALA A 406 7.65 -19.71 -14.94
N HIS A 407 7.54 -19.20 -13.71
CA HIS A 407 6.31 -18.54 -13.25
C HIS A 407 6.01 -17.29 -14.07
N LEU A 408 7.01 -16.41 -14.30
CA LEU A 408 6.84 -15.21 -15.12
C LEU A 408 6.41 -15.55 -16.55
N ASP A 409 7.08 -16.51 -17.20
CA ASP A 409 6.74 -16.96 -18.55
C ASP A 409 5.30 -17.48 -18.61
N THR A 410 4.92 -18.34 -17.66
CA THR A 410 3.55 -18.85 -17.54
C THR A 410 2.54 -17.73 -17.32
N TYR A 411 2.84 -16.76 -16.47
CA TYR A 411 1.94 -15.65 -16.15
C TYR A 411 1.75 -14.70 -17.32
N LEU A 412 2.76 -14.51 -18.17
CA LEU A 412 2.60 -13.78 -19.43
C LEU A 412 1.58 -14.47 -20.35
N GLU A 413 1.43 -15.78 -20.33
CA GLU A 413 0.45 -16.46 -21.18
C GLU A 413 -0.90 -16.71 -20.48
N THR A 414 -0.98 -16.47 -19.17
CA THR A 414 -2.16 -16.81 -18.35
C THR A 414 -2.71 -15.60 -17.60
N ILE A 415 -2.29 -15.40 -16.34
CA ILE A 415 -2.93 -14.46 -15.44
C ILE A 415 -2.73 -13.01 -15.85
N PHE A 416 -1.56 -12.69 -16.44
CA PHE A 416 -1.19 -11.36 -16.92
C PHE A 416 -1.27 -11.25 -18.45
N GLY A 417 -1.90 -12.22 -19.13
CA GLY A 417 -2.14 -12.22 -20.59
C GLY A 417 -2.80 -10.93 -21.07
N GLU A 418 -2.35 -10.39 -22.21
CA GLU A 418 -2.76 -9.05 -22.66
C GLU A 418 -4.28 -8.93 -22.84
N GLU A 419 -4.88 -9.77 -23.67
CA GLU A 419 -6.33 -9.76 -23.93
C GLU A 419 -7.13 -9.90 -22.62
N LYS A 420 -6.67 -10.78 -21.73
CA LYS A 420 -7.32 -11.01 -20.43
C LYS A 420 -7.25 -9.76 -19.56
N MET A 421 -6.07 -9.17 -19.40
CA MET A 421 -5.87 -7.98 -18.57
C MET A 421 -6.62 -6.78 -19.11
N LEU A 422 -6.56 -6.53 -20.43
CA LEU A 422 -7.31 -5.46 -21.06
C LEU A 422 -8.84 -5.66 -20.90
N GLY A 423 -9.32 -6.89 -21.05
CA GLY A 423 -10.73 -7.24 -20.83
C GLY A 423 -11.18 -7.05 -19.37
N GLN A 424 -10.34 -7.42 -18.40
CA GLN A 424 -10.60 -7.20 -16.97
C GLN A 424 -10.61 -5.71 -16.61
N ILE A 425 -9.63 -4.94 -17.10
CA ILE A 425 -9.57 -3.48 -16.93
C ILE A 425 -10.84 -2.83 -17.49
N GLN A 426 -11.23 -3.18 -18.72
CA GLN A 426 -12.42 -2.61 -19.35
C GLN A 426 -13.71 -2.96 -18.60
N SER A 427 -13.85 -4.21 -18.15
CA SER A 427 -15.04 -4.67 -17.42
C SER A 427 -15.18 -3.97 -16.07
N ALA A 428 -14.08 -3.92 -15.30
CA ALA A 428 -14.06 -3.24 -14.00
C ALA A 428 -14.26 -1.72 -14.16
N ALA A 429 -13.61 -1.12 -15.17
CA ALA A 429 -13.79 0.29 -15.48
C ALA A 429 -15.25 0.64 -15.82
N ALA A 430 -15.91 -0.17 -16.64
CA ALA A 430 -17.31 0.05 -17.02
C ALA A 430 -18.25 0.04 -15.80
N PHE A 431 -17.96 -0.80 -14.81
CA PHE A 431 -18.71 -0.86 -13.56
C PHE A 431 -18.43 0.35 -12.65
N VAL A 432 -17.15 0.73 -12.48
CA VAL A 432 -16.74 1.76 -11.51
C VAL A 432 -16.98 3.17 -12.02
N ARG A 433 -16.72 3.44 -13.31
CA ARG A 433 -16.82 4.77 -13.92
C ARG A 433 -18.08 5.57 -13.56
N PRO A 434 -19.32 5.02 -13.62
CA PRO A 434 -20.52 5.79 -13.28
C PRO A 434 -20.59 6.21 -11.80
N LEU A 435 -19.81 5.58 -10.92
CA LEU A 435 -19.80 5.84 -9.47
C LEU A 435 -18.75 6.88 -9.06
N VAL A 436 -17.71 7.08 -9.87
CA VAL A 436 -16.50 7.87 -9.52
C VAL A 436 -16.78 9.35 -9.31
N GLY A 437 -17.79 9.90 -9.98
CA GLY A 437 -18.12 11.32 -9.91
C GLY A 437 -18.41 11.83 -8.49
N ILE A 438 -18.79 10.95 -7.56
CA ILE A 438 -18.99 11.32 -6.16
C ILE A 438 -17.71 11.78 -5.46
N ASN A 439 -16.53 11.40 -5.96
CA ASN A 439 -15.24 11.76 -5.38
C ASN A 439 -14.80 13.19 -5.71
N GLY A 440 -15.61 13.94 -6.46
CA GLY A 440 -15.40 15.36 -6.73
C GLY A 440 -15.30 15.69 -8.21
N PRO A 441 -15.19 16.99 -8.54
CA PRO A 441 -15.39 17.50 -9.90
C PRO A 441 -14.35 17.03 -10.92
N LYS A 442 -13.14 16.66 -10.48
CA LYS A 442 -12.05 16.17 -11.36
C LYS A 442 -11.97 14.64 -11.42
N ALA A 443 -12.78 13.93 -10.65
CA ALA A 443 -12.60 12.49 -10.45
C ALA A 443 -12.78 11.70 -11.75
N LEU A 444 -13.75 12.08 -12.59
CA LEU A 444 -13.97 11.44 -13.89
C LEU A 444 -12.81 11.69 -14.86
N ASP A 445 -12.29 12.92 -14.93
CA ASP A 445 -11.16 13.25 -15.82
C ASP A 445 -9.90 12.48 -15.44
N LEU A 446 -9.60 12.38 -14.13
CA LEU A 446 -8.45 11.60 -13.63
C LEU A 446 -8.65 10.10 -13.86
N PHE A 447 -9.86 9.59 -13.64
CA PHE A 447 -10.19 8.20 -13.92
C PHE A 447 -10.02 7.85 -15.41
N ASP A 448 -10.54 8.70 -16.30
CA ASP A 448 -10.41 8.51 -17.74
C ASP A 448 -8.94 8.61 -18.20
N ALA A 449 -8.13 9.45 -17.56
CA ALA A 449 -6.69 9.54 -17.82
C ALA A 449 -5.95 8.24 -17.47
N VAL A 450 -6.29 7.57 -16.36
CA VAL A 450 -5.72 6.25 -16.01
C VAL A 450 -6.14 5.15 -16.98
N LEU A 451 -7.22 5.36 -17.75
CA LEU A 451 -7.71 4.41 -18.75
C LEU A 451 -7.33 4.78 -20.19
N ALA A 452 -6.55 5.84 -20.37
CA ALA A 452 -6.04 6.24 -21.68
C ALA A 452 -5.19 5.13 -22.32
N GLU A 453 -5.13 5.12 -23.64
CA GLU A 453 -4.30 4.16 -24.38
C GLU A 453 -2.81 4.50 -24.30
N GLU A 454 -2.47 5.78 -24.07
CA GLU A 454 -1.10 6.29 -23.96
C GLU A 454 -0.98 7.26 -22.78
N PRO A 455 0.24 7.43 -22.21
CA PRO A 455 0.50 8.40 -21.15
C PRO A 455 0.10 9.82 -21.53
N VAL A 456 -0.42 10.57 -20.55
CA VAL A 456 -0.64 12.02 -20.67
C VAL A 456 0.18 12.74 -19.61
N TRP A 457 0.44 14.02 -19.83
CA TRP A 457 1.38 14.80 -19.01
C TRP A 457 1.12 14.81 -17.48
N TYR A 458 -0.12 14.55 -17.07
CA TYR A 458 -0.54 14.50 -15.66
C TYR A 458 -0.91 13.10 -15.16
N GLU A 459 -0.86 12.10 -16.04
CA GLU A 459 -1.09 10.69 -15.70
C GLU A 459 -0.16 9.81 -16.56
N PRO A 460 1.06 9.53 -16.06
CA PRO A 460 2.06 8.79 -16.80
C PRO A 460 1.91 7.26 -16.70
N HIS A 461 0.90 6.77 -15.96
CA HIS A 461 0.68 5.35 -15.69
C HIS A 461 -0.71 4.83 -16.11
N PRO A 462 -1.19 5.04 -17.36
CA PRO A 462 -2.41 4.39 -17.80
C PRO A 462 -2.30 2.86 -17.71
N LEU A 463 -3.35 2.20 -17.22
CA LEU A 463 -3.34 0.77 -16.91
C LEU A 463 -3.10 -0.10 -18.13
N LYS A 464 -3.76 0.20 -19.25
CA LYS A 464 -3.64 -0.58 -20.49
C LYS A 464 -2.23 -0.47 -21.07
N TYR A 465 -1.75 0.78 -21.19
CA TYR A 465 -0.39 1.07 -21.64
C TYR A 465 0.66 0.35 -20.78
N PHE A 466 0.52 0.43 -19.45
CA PHE A 466 1.42 -0.28 -18.54
C PHE A 466 1.43 -1.78 -18.80
N VAL A 467 0.26 -2.42 -18.94
CA VAL A 467 0.16 -3.86 -19.19
C VAL A 467 0.90 -4.24 -20.46
N THR A 468 0.65 -3.57 -21.59
CA THR A 468 1.30 -3.87 -22.87
C THR A 468 2.83 -3.70 -22.76
N GLU A 469 3.30 -2.53 -22.34
CA GLU A 469 4.74 -2.24 -22.23
C GLU A 469 5.45 -3.17 -21.24
N ARG A 470 4.81 -3.45 -20.10
CA ARG A 470 5.41 -4.30 -19.08
C ARG A 470 5.57 -5.73 -19.57
N ARG A 471 4.59 -6.25 -20.31
CA ARG A 471 4.67 -7.59 -20.91
C ARG A 471 5.83 -7.67 -21.92
N GLU A 472 5.96 -6.68 -22.79
CA GLU A 472 7.06 -6.61 -23.74
C GLU A 472 8.42 -6.56 -23.04
N SER A 473 8.56 -5.72 -22.01
CA SER A 473 9.78 -5.65 -21.20
C SER A 473 10.12 -7.00 -20.57
N VAL A 474 9.17 -7.63 -19.87
CA VAL A 474 9.40 -8.93 -19.20
C VAL A 474 9.75 -10.03 -20.20
N ARG A 475 9.05 -10.10 -21.35
CA ARG A 475 9.37 -11.06 -22.42
C ARG A 475 10.80 -10.88 -22.93
N ARG A 476 11.20 -9.64 -23.24
CA ARG A 476 12.57 -9.32 -23.67
C ARG A 476 13.63 -9.69 -22.62
N GLN A 477 13.30 -9.58 -21.33
CA GLN A 477 14.19 -9.98 -20.25
C GLN A 477 14.33 -11.50 -20.14
N LEU A 478 13.22 -12.25 -20.21
CA LEU A 478 13.23 -13.71 -20.24
C LEU A 478 13.98 -14.27 -21.46
N ASP A 479 13.87 -13.61 -22.61
CA ASP A 479 14.57 -13.97 -23.85
C ASP A 479 16.07 -13.59 -23.85
N GLY A 480 16.55 -12.92 -22.78
CA GLY A 480 17.93 -12.46 -22.66
C GLY A 480 18.31 -11.27 -23.56
N ILE A 481 17.32 -10.54 -24.08
CA ILE A 481 17.50 -9.38 -24.97
C ILE A 481 17.74 -8.09 -24.16
N SER A 482 17.19 -8.00 -22.95
CA SER A 482 17.35 -6.87 -22.02
C SER A 482 17.60 -7.37 -20.61
N ALA A 483 18.26 -6.56 -19.77
CA ALA A 483 18.35 -6.82 -18.31
C ALA A 483 17.25 -6.09 -17.52
N GLY A 484 16.48 -5.23 -18.18
CA GLY A 484 15.58 -4.27 -17.56
C GLY A 484 16.32 -3.18 -16.77
N SER A 485 15.54 -2.30 -16.16
CA SER A 485 16.00 -1.18 -15.34
C SER A 485 16.09 -1.61 -13.88
N VAL A 486 17.29 -1.56 -13.30
CA VAL A 486 17.50 -1.74 -11.86
C VAL A 486 17.32 -0.39 -11.17
N LEU A 487 16.38 -0.30 -10.24
CA LEU A 487 16.13 0.92 -9.48
C LEU A 487 16.91 0.83 -8.16
N GLU A 488 17.83 1.76 -7.91
CA GLU A 488 18.55 1.85 -6.64
C GLU A 488 17.72 2.60 -5.59
N GLU A 489 17.83 2.19 -4.32
CA GLU A 489 17.30 2.98 -3.21
C GLU A 489 18.06 4.31 -3.09
N GLY A 490 17.36 5.42 -3.32
CA GLY A 490 17.84 6.74 -2.90
C GLY A 490 18.90 7.41 -3.77
N SER A 491 19.30 6.86 -4.92
CA SER A 491 20.04 7.66 -5.91
C SER A 491 19.04 8.51 -6.70
N GLN A 492 18.76 9.71 -6.19
CA GLN A 492 18.44 10.81 -7.09
C GLN A 492 19.51 10.77 -8.18
N ASP A 493 19.15 10.57 -9.44
CA ASP A 493 20.13 10.55 -10.52
C ASP A 493 20.70 11.97 -10.65
N TRP A 494 21.76 12.23 -9.89
CA TRP A 494 22.45 13.51 -9.91
C TRP A 494 22.95 13.82 -11.32
N ARG A 495 23.19 12.81 -12.18
CA ARG A 495 23.56 13.03 -13.57
C ARG A 495 22.40 13.60 -14.38
N ALA A 496 21.16 13.25 -14.05
CA ALA A 496 19.97 13.87 -14.64
C ALA A 496 19.72 15.28 -14.09
N ILE A 497 20.09 15.57 -12.84
CA ILE A 497 19.85 16.88 -12.18
C ILE A 497 20.95 17.91 -12.49
N ILE A 498 22.21 17.49 -12.59
CA ILE A 498 23.38 18.38 -12.81
C ILE A 498 23.22 19.30 -14.03
N PRO A 499 22.78 18.82 -15.21
CA PRO A 499 22.56 19.69 -16.38
C PRO A 499 21.56 20.81 -16.12
N TRP A 500 20.51 20.56 -15.34
CA TRP A 500 19.49 21.55 -14.97
C TRP A 500 20.01 22.55 -13.95
N LEU A 501 20.76 22.10 -12.95
CA LEU A 501 21.43 23.00 -12.00
C LEU A 501 22.42 23.94 -12.72
N LEU A 502 23.20 23.39 -13.66
CA LEU A 502 24.12 24.17 -14.48
C LEU A 502 23.36 25.13 -15.42
N GLY A 503 22.29 24.67 -16.06
CA GLY A 503 21.42 25.50 -16.90
C GLY A 503 20.79 26.66 -16.14
N GLY A 504 20.24 26.36 -14.95
CA GLY A 504 19.64 27.36 -14.05
C GLY A 504 20.68 28.36 -13.56
N LEU A 505 21.89 27.92 -13.21
CA LEU A 505 22.99 28.79 -12.83
C LEU A 505 23.41 29.73 -13.98
N VAL A 506 23.50 29.21 -15.21
CA VAL A 506 23.83 30.03 -16.40
C VAL A 506 22.75 31.09 -16.64
N VAL A 507 21.47 30.70 -16.59
CA VAL A 507 20.33 31.61 -16.76
C VAL A 507 20.30 32.67 -15.66
N PHE A 508 20.56 32.29 -14.42
CA PHE A 508 20.67 33.20 -13.29
C PHE A 508 21.79 34.22 -13.50
N LEU A 509 22.99 33.77 -13.85
CA LEU A 509 24.14 34.64 -14.09
C LEU A 509 23.93 35.60 -15.26
N LEU A 510 23.25 35.15 -16.33
CA LEU A 510 22.86 36.01 -17.46
C LEU A 510 21.91 37.11 -17.00
N ASN A 511 20.85 36.79 -16.26
CA ASN A 511 19.89 37.76 -15.75
C ASN A 511 20.53 38.72 -14.74
N LEU A 512 21.40 38.21 -13.86
CA LEU A 512 22.19 39.03 -12.93
C LEU A 512 23.09 40.01 -13.69
N SER A 513 23.75 39.57 -14.76
CA SER A 513 24.60 40.44 -15.60
C SER A 513 23.78 41.54 -16.28
N ALA A 514 22.59 41.22 -16.79
CA ALA A 514 21.72 42.18 -17.44
C ALA A 514 21.13 43.19 -16.45
N TRP A 515 20.80 42.74 -15.24
CA TRP A 515 20.36 43.60 -14.16
C TRP A 515 21.46 44.58 -13.74
N LEU A 516 22.64 44.08 -13.41
CA LEU A 516 23.79 44.91 -13.02
C LEU A 516 24.16 45.90 -14.13
N TRP A 517 24.16 45.46 -15.39
CA TRP A 517 24.40 46.34 -16.52
C TRP A 517 23.33 47.44 -16.64
N GLY A 518 22.05 47.08 -16.46
CA GLY A 518 20.94 48.04 -16.41
C GLY A 518 21.10 49.07 -15.30
N VAL A 519 21.46 48.64 -14.09
CA VAL A 519 21.73 49.52 -12.95
C VAL A 519 22.86 50.49 -13.25
N VAL A 520 24.01 49.98 -13.72
CA VAL A 520 25.19 50.80 -14.06
C VAL A 520 24.86 51.79 -15.19
N ALA A 521 24.18 51.34 -16.24
CA ALA A 521 23.76 52.22 -17.34
C ALA A 521 22.80 53.32 -16.85
N GLY A 522 21.87 52.98 -15.96
CA GLY A 522 20.93 53.93 -15.36
C GLY A 522 21.63 55.01 -14.52
N PHE A 523 22.56 54.61 -13.65
CA PHE A 523 23.32 55.55 -12.81
C PHE A 523 24.26 56.47 -13.60
N ARG A 524 24.75 56.03 -14.77
CA ARG A 524 25.52 56.89 -15.69
C ARG A 524 24.71 58.05 -16.27
N VAL A 525 23.38 58.03 -16.12
CA VAL A 525 22.50 59.10 -16.59
C VAL A 525 21.86 59.86 -15.45
N SER A 526 21.32 59.18 -14.44
CA SER A 526 20.82 59.86 -13.25
C SER A 526 20.66 58.90 -12.07
N MET A 527 20.61 59.48 -10.87
CA MET A 527 20.34 58.74 -9.63
C MET A 527 18.95 58.08 -9.65
N LEU A 528 17.94 58.74 -10.22
CA LEU A 528 16.59 58.20 -10.35
C LEU A 528 16.55 56.95 -11.23
N TRP A 529 17.18 57.00 -12.41
CA TRP A 529 17.19 55.87 -13.35
C TRP A 529 18.01 54.68 -12.87
N GLY A 530 19.14 54.93 -12.21
CA GLY A 530 19.90 53.87 -11.54
C GLY A 530 19.09 53.19 -10.43
N GLY A 531 18.37 53.98 -9.62
CA GLY A 531 17.47 53.47 -8.58
C GLY A 531 16.30 52.66 -9.13
N LEU A 532 15.65 53.12 -10.21
CA LEU A 532 14.56 52.37 -10.85
C LEU A 532 15.04 51.04 -11.43
N ASN A 533 16.21 51.02 -12.07
CA ASN A 533 16.79 49.78 -12.61
C ASN A 533 17.19 48.79 -11.52
N LEU A 534 17.43 49.25 -10.29
CA LEU A 534 17.75 48.39 -9.15
C LEU A 534 16.53 47.57 -8.70
N PHE A 535 15.33 48.16 -8.69
CA PHE A 535 14.14 47.53 -8.12
C PHE A 535 13.14 46.96 -9.14
N PHE A 536 13.25 47.32 -10.43
CA PHE A 536 12.22 47.00 -11.43
C PHE A 536 12.79 46.26 -12.66
N TYR A 537 13.64 45.26 -12.45
CA TYR A 537 14.12 44.38 -13.52
C TYR A 537 13.03 43.38 -13.98
N PRO A 538 12.92 43.05 -15.28
CA PRO A 538 13.64 43.61 -16.43
C PRO A 538 12.98 44.86 -17.05
N LEU A 539 11.82 45.27 -16.54
CA LEU A 539 10.96 46.32 -17.11
C LEU A 539 11.65 47.70 -17.20
N ALA A 540 12.29 48.15 -16.11
CA ALA A 540 12.92 49.46 -16.07
C ALA A 540 14.09 49.60 -17.05
N PRO A 541 15.04 48.64 -17.16
CA PRO A 541 16.07 48.67 -18.20
C PRO A 541 15.52 48.72 -19.63
N VAL A 542 14.41 48.02 -19.90
CA VAL A 542 13.78 47.96 -21.24
C VAL A 542 13.11 49.30 -21.59
N ILE A 543 12.28 49.83 -20.68
CA ILE A 543 11.61 51.12 -20.86
C ILE A 543 12.66 52.22 -21.00
N TYR A 544 13.64 52.24 -20.10
CA TYR A 544 14.75 53.19 -20.14
C TYR A 544 15.49 53.13 -21.49
N GLY A 545 15.83 51.93 -21.98
CA GLY A 545 16.63 51.78 -23.18
C GLY A 545 15.93 52.04 -24.50
N PHE A 546 14.63 51.75 -24.62
CA PHE A 546 13.89 51.96 -25.88
C PHE A 546 13.11 53.26 -25.91
N VAL A 547 12.57 53.70 -24.77
CA VAL A 547 11.67 54.86 -24.69
C VAL A 547 12.46 56.13 -24.39
N ILE A 548 13.46 56.05 -23.49
CA ILE A 548 14.05 57.24 -22.87
C ILE A 548 15.43 57.56 -23.44
N GLN A 549 16.34 56.58 -23.54
CA GLN A 549 17.69 56.81 -24.05
C GLN A 549 18.15 55.72 -25.04
N LYS A 550 17.75 55.91 -26.30
CA LYS A 550 17.95 54.97 -27.42
C LYS A 550 19.41 54.66 -27.78
N THR A 551 20.38 55.46 -27.37
CA THR A 551 21.80 55.26 -27.72
C THR A 551 22.59 54.52 -26.63
N LEU A 552 22.40 54.86 -25.36
CA LEU A 552 23.14 54.24 -24.24
C LEU A 552 22.37 53.06 -23.62
N GLY A 553 21.04 53.18 -23.47
CA GLY A 553 20.21 52.16 -22.83
C GLY A 553 19.73 51.06 -23.76
N ARG A 554 19.73 51.27 -25.09
CA ARG A 554 19.24 50.27 -26.07
C ARG A 554 20.01 48.94 -26.01
N ARG A 555 21.33 48.99 -25.79
CA ARG A 555 22.13 47.76 -25.60
C ARG A 555 21.76 47.04 -24.31
N SER A 556 21.52 47.79 -23.24
CA SER A 556 21.04 47.24 -21.97
C SER A 556 19.64 46.62 -22.10
N ALA A 557 18.76 47.25 -22.87
CA ALA A 557 17.40 46.76 -23.09
C ALA A 557 17.39 45.49 -23.95
N LEU A 558 18.19 45.44 -25.03
CA LEU A 558 18.34 44.24 -25.84
C LEU A 558 18.94 43.08 -25.04
N TRP A 559 19.93 43.36 -24.19
CA TRP A 559 20.54 42.35 -23.32
C TRP A 559 19.56 41.85 -22.24
N ALA A 560 18.80 42.75 -21.60
CA ALA A 560 17.77 42.38 -20.64
C ALA A 560 16.65 41.53 -21.27
N ILE A 561 16.21 41.85 -22.49
CA ILE A 561 15.24 41.03 -23.23
C ILE A 561 15.80 39.66 -23.53
N PHE A 562 17.03 39.57 -24.04
CA PHE A 562 17.67 38.28 -24.33
C PHE A 562 17.76 37.39 -23.07
N CYS A 563 18.29 37.93 -21.96
CA CYS A 563 18.42 37.18 -20.71
C CYS A 563 17.06 36.77 -20.12
N PHE A 564 16.05 37.64 -20.19
CA PHE A 564 14.70 37.32 -19.74
C PHE A 564 14.04 36.24 -20.61
N THR A 565 14.22 36.29 -21.93
CA THR A 565 13.75 35.24 -22.84
C THR A 565 14.44 33.91 -22.56
N CYS A 566 15.74 33.89 -22.25
CA CYS A 566 16.43 32.67 -21.81
C CYS A 566 15.85 32.11 -20.50
N LEU A 567 15.47 32.98 -19.55
CA LEU A 567 14.81 32.56 -18.30
C LEU A 567 13.43 31.95 -18.56
N VAL A 568 12.61 32.61 -19.37
CA VAL A 568 11.29 32.09 -19.75
C VAL A 568 11.42 30.77 -20.50
N GLY A 569 12.35 30.66 -21.45
CA GLY A 569 12.62 29.42 -22.18
C GLY A 569 13.06 28.28 -21.25
N PHE A 570 13.94 28.57 -20.29
CA PHE A 570 14.39 27.58 -19.31
C PHE A 570 13.26 27.11 -18.37
N ILE A 571 12.40 28.04 -17.91
CA ILE A 571 11.20 27.69 -17.11
C ILE A 571 10.24 26.83 -17.93
N ILE A 572 9.99 27.17 -19.20
CA ILE A 572 9.15 26.37 -20.10
C ILE A 572 9.74 24.97 -20.27
N MET A 573 11.06 24.83 -20.44
CA MET A 573 11.71 23.53 -20.57
C MET A 573 11.59 22.68 -19.29
N ILE A 574 11.70 23.27 -18.10
CA ILE A 574 11.48 22.56 -16.84
C ILE A 574 10.03 22.05 -16.75
N ILE A 575 9.07 22.94 -17.03
CA ILE A 575 7.64 22.58 -17.02
C ILE A 575 7.34 21.49 -18.07
N ALA A 576 7.98 21.56 -19.24
CA ALA A 576 7.84 20.57 -20.32
C ALA A 576 8.46 19.20 -19.97
N GLN A 577 9.52 19.17 -19.15
CA GLN A 577 10.13 17.93 -18.69
C GLN A 577 9.30 17.25 -17.59
N GLU A 578 8.71 18.02 -16.67
CA GLU A 578 7.78 17.45 -15.68
C GLU A 578 6.52 16.84 -16.32
N SER A 579 6.28 17.13 -17.60
CA SER A 579 5.14 16.67 -18.40
C SER A 579 5.49 15.57 -19.41
N SER A 580 6.75 15.15 -19.50
CA SER A 580 7.26 14.05 -20.35
C SER A 580 7.78 12.91 -19.50
#